data_AF-A0A645HXD2-F1
#
_entry.id   AF-A0A645HXD2-F1
#
_cell.length_a   1.000
_cell.length_b   1.000
_cell.length_c   1.000
_cell.angle_alpha   90.00
_cell.angle_beta   90.00
_cell.angle_gamma   90.00
#
_symmetry.space_group_name_H-M   'P 1'
#
loop_
_entity.id
_entity.type
_entity.pdbx_description
1 polymer ?
#
loop_
_entity_poly.entity_id
_entity_poly.type
_entity_poly.pdbx_seq_one_letter_code
_entity_poly.pdbx_strand_id
1 'polypeptide(L)'
;MLRFLAPLDCFLWDRKLIQALFGYSYTWEIYKKPEQREFGYYVLPILYGEQFVGRIEPVCRRKQGFMEVKGLWWEPDVVVHADLKQALRSELQRLAEWNQCKWLDTL
;
A
#
# COMPACT_ATOMS: atom_id res chain seq x y z
N MET A 1 12.20 2.47 7.87
CA MET A 1 11.89 3.01 6.52
C MET A 1 10.62 2.34 6.03
N LEU A 2 9.71 3.08 5.38
CA LEU A 2 8.46 2.55 4.84
C LEU A 2 8.52 2.51 3.30
N ARG A 3 8.00 1.44 2.70
CA ARG A 3 7.90 1.27 1.24
C ARG A 3 6.56 0.67 0.85
N PHE A 4 6.05 1.09 -0.29
CA PHE A 4 4.95 0.42 -0.96
C PHE A 4 5.52 -0.57 -1.98
N LEU A 5 5.10 -1.82 -1.90
CA LEU A 5 5.49 -2.83 -2.89
C LEU A 5 4.50 -2.83 -4.05
N ALA A 6 5.01 -2.78 -5.27
CA ALA A 6 4.16 -2.92 -6.45
C ALA A 6 3.54 -4.33 -6.49
N PRO A 7 2.33 -4.54 -7.04
CA PRO A 7 1.68 -5.85 -7.05
C PRO A 7 2.48 -6.96 -7.75
N LEU A 8 3.39 -6.56 -8.66
CA LEU A 8 4.25 -7.44 -9.46
C LEU A 8 5.73 -7.34 -9.07
N ASP A 9 6.04 -6.73 -7.92
CA ASP A 9 7.39 -6.71 -7.37
C ASP A 9 7.91 -8.15 -7.20
N CYS A 10 9.18 -8.40 -7.53
CA CYS A 10 9.77 -9.73 -7.47
C CYS A 10 9.79 -10.29 -6.03
N PHE A 11 9.79 -9.41 -5.02
CA PHE A 11 9.63 -9.80 -3.62
C PHE A 11 8.32 -10.56 -3.35
N LEU A 12 7.26 -10.28 -4.12
CA LEU A 12 5.93 -10.86 -3.90
C LEU A 12 5.63 -12.08 -4.78
N TRP A 13 6.60 -12.59 -5.56
CA TRP A 13 6.39 -13.70 -6.48
C TRP A 13 6.10 -15.02 -5.76
N ASP A 14 6.89 -15.36 -4.74
CA ASP A 14 6.64 -16.56 -3.93
C ASP A 14 5.72 -16.25 -2.74
N ARG A 15 4.41 -16.34 -2.98
CA ARG A 15 3.39 -16.09 -1.96
C ARG A 15 3.46 -17.08 -0.80
N LYS A 16 3.94 -18.31 -1.03
CA LYS A 16 4.07 -19.32 0.05
C LYS A 16 5.21 -18.93 0.97
N LEU A 17 6.34 -18.48 0.40
CA LEU A 17 7.46 -17.99 1.19
C LEU A 17 7.08 -16.74 1.99
N ILE A 18 6.39 -15.78 1.36
CA ILE A 18 5.94 -14.57 2.06
C ILE A 18 5.00 -14.91 3.22
N GLN A 19 4.06 -15.84 3.01
CA GLN A 19 3.20 -16.32 4.09
C GLN A 19 3.99 -17.01 5.21
N ALA A 20 4.99 -17.84 4.86
CA ALA A 20 5.79 -18.57 5.84
C ALA A 20 6.70 -17.67 6.67
N LEU A 21 7.29 -16.64 6.07
CA LEU A 21 8.23 -15.73 6.74
C LEU A 21 7.53 -14.59 7.49
N PHE A 22 6.46 -14.04 6.92
CA PHE A 22 5.84 -12.81 7.42
C PHE A 22 4.41 -13.01 7.94
N GLY A 23 3.83 -14.20 7.79
CA GLY A 23 2.41 -14.42 8.07
C GLY A 23 1.47 -13.62 7.15
N TYR A 24 1.99 -13.04 6.07
CA TYR A 24 1.29 -12.08 5.24
C TYR A 24 0.78 -12.73 3.94
N SER A 25 -0.53 -12.62 3.71
CA SER A 25 -1.16 -13.02 2.46
C SER A 25 -1.48 -11.81 1.61
N TYR A 26 -1.07 -11.89 0.35
CA TYR A 26 -1.36 -10.88 -0.66
C TYR A 26 -1.99 -11.54 -1.88
N THR A 27 -3.01 -10.91 -2.44
CA THR A 27 -3.60 -11.27 -3.74
C THR A 27 -3.87 -9.98 -4.49
N TRP A 28 -3.45 -9.94 -5.76
CA TRP A 28 -3.71 -8.78 -6.60
C TRP A 28 -5.11 -8.90 -7.21
N GLU A 29 -6.05 -8.12 -6.67
CA GLU A 29 -7.49 -8.29 -6.93
C GLU A 29 -8.01 -7.55 -8.15
N ILE A 30 -7.11 -7.05 -9.01
CA ILE A 30 -7.46 -6.24 -10.19
C ILE A 30 -8.45 -6.94 -11.14
N TYR A 31 -8.38 -8.27 -11.21
CA TYR A 31 -9.23 -9.10 -12.06
C TYR A 31 -10.54 -9.56 -11.38
N LYS A 32 -10.67 -9.36 -10.06
CA LYS A 32 -11.93 -9.66 -9.36
C LYS A 32 -12.98 -8.61 -9.71
N LYS A 33 -14.24 -9.03 -9.76
CA LYS A 33 -15.38 -8.09 -9.83
C LYS A 33 -15.39 -7.20 -8.58
N PRO A 34 -15.89 -5.95 -8.66
CA PRO A 34 -15.90 -5.04 -7.51
C PRO A 34 -16.49 -5.66 -6.24
N GLU A 35 -17.59 -6.41 -6.35
CA GLU A 35 -18.27 -7.03 -5.19
C GLU A 35 -17.47 -8.18 -4.54
N GLN A 36 -16.43 -8.70 -5.21
CA GLN A 36 -15.62 -9.83 -4.75
C GLN A 36 -14.25 -9.41 -4.21
N ARG A 37 -13.95 -8.11 -4.23
CA ARG A 37 -12.68 -7.57 -3.72
C ARG A 37 -12.76 -7.45 -2.21
N GLU A 38 -11.69 -7.86 -1.54
CA GLU A 38 -11.52 -7.71 -0.11
C GLU A 38 -10.99 -6.31 0.24
N PHE A 39 -10.10 -5.77 -0.61
CA PHE A 39 -9.46 -4.48 -0.37
C PHE A 39 -9.81 -3.46 -1.45
N GLY A 40 -9.32 -3.65 -2.68
CA GLY A 40 -9.41 -2.62 -3.72
C GLY A 40 -8.92 -3.08 -5.08
N TYR A 41 -8.89 -2.15 -6.04
CA TYR A 41 -8.51 -2.47 -7.42
C TYR A 41 -6.99 -2.56 -7.60
N TYR A 42 -6.24 -1.57 -7.09
CA TYR A 42 -4.78 -1.51 -7.20
C TYR A 42 -4.15 -1.28 -5.83
N VAL A 43 -4.14 -2.33 -5.02
CA VAL A 43 -3.69 -2.28 -3.63
C VAL A 43 -2.23 -2.67 -3.49
N LEU A 44 -1.47 -1.83 -2.81
CA LEU A 44 -0.04 -1.99 -2.53
C LEU A 44 0.16 -2.46 -1.09
N PRO A 45 0.95 -3.53 -0.84
CA PRO A 45 1.44 -3.83 0.50
C PRO A 45 2.31 -2.70 1.06
N ILE A 46 2.17 -2.44 2.36
CA ILE A 46 3.00 -1.51 3.13
C ILE A 46 4.03 -2.31 3.90
N LEU A 47 5.30 -2.19 3.53
CA LEU A 47 6.43 -2.76 4.27
C LEU A 47 7.07 -1.67 5.12
N TYR A 48 7.12 -1.86 6.43
CA TYR A 48 7.79 -0.95 7.36
C TYR A 48 8.87 -1.70 8.14
N GLY A 49 10.14 -1.35 7.88
CA GLY A 49 11.26 -2.15 8.37
C GLY A 49 11.20 -3.56 7.79
N GLU A 50 10.95 -4.55 8.64
CA GLU A 50 10.90 -5.97 8.30
C GLU A 50 9.48 -6.55 8.38
N GLN A 51 8.46 -5.70 8.54
CA GLN A 51 7.09 -6.13 8.79
C GLN A 51 6.12 -5.56 7.75
N PHE A 52 5.22 -6.40 7.26
CA PHE A 52 4.04 -5.94 6.54
C PHE A 52 3.07 -5.34 7.54
N VAL A 53 2.87 -4.03 7.46
CA VAL A 53 2.05 -3.29 8.42
C VAL A 53 0.65 -3.00 7.89
N GLY A 54 0.43 -3.13 6.58
CA GLY A 54 -0.88 -2.92 6.01
C GLY A 54 -0.91 -2.95 4.49
N ARG A 55 -1.99 -2.39 3.95
CA ARG A 55 -2.31 -2.30 2.54
C ARG A 55 -2.85 -0.91 2.23
N ILE A 56 -2.54 -0.37 1.06
CA ILE A 56 -2.98 0.96 0.65
C ILE A 56 -3.37 1.00 -0.83
N GLU A 57 -4.40 1.79 -1.16
CA GLU A 57 -4.82 2.04 -2.54
C GLU A 57 -4.59 3.52 -2.91
N PRO A 58 -3.36 3.92 -3.30
CA PRO A 58 -3.09 5.26 -3.79
C PRO A 58 -3.54 5.37 -5.25
N VAL A 59 -4.22 6.47 -5.58
CA VAL A 59 -4.71 6.73 -6.94
C VAL A 59 -4.22 8.09 -7.42
N CYS A 60 -3.34 8.06 -8.42
CA CYS A 60 -2.83 9.26 -9.08
C CYS A 60 -3.77 9.73 -10.20
N ARG A 61 -4.44 10.86 -9.99
CA ARG A 61 -5.22 11.58 -11.01
C ARG A 61 -4.29 12.50 -11.79
N ARG A 62 -3.39 11.94 -12.60
CA ARG A 62 -2.35 12.71 -13.33
C ARG A 62 -2.90 13.91 -14.12
N LYS A 63 -4.06 13.76 -14.78
CA LYS A 63 -4.72 14.88 -15.50
C LYS A 63 -5.13 16.05 -14.59
N GLN A 64 -5.44 15.77 -13.33
CA GLN A 64 -5.86 16.75 -12.33
C GLN A 64 -4.69 17.18 -11.43
N GLY A 65 -3.52 16.54 -11.58
CA GLY A 65 -2.30 16.88 -10.85
C GLY A 65 -2.29 16.47 -9.38
N PHE A 66 -3.19 15.58 -8.94
CA PHE A 66 -3.23 15.14 -7.55
C PHE A 66 -3.30 13.63 -7.36
N MET A 67 -2.90 13.18 -6.16
CA MET A 67 -3.00 11.80 -5.70
C MET A 67 -3.90 11.74 -4.47
N GLU A 68 -4.83 10.79 -4.46
CA GLU A 68 -5.72 10.49 -3.33
C GLU A 68 -5.43 9.08 -2.79
N VAL A 69 -5.75 8.81 -1.53
CA VAL A 69 -5.73 7.45 -0.96
C VAL A 69 -7.17 6.98 -0.86
N LYS A 70 -7.54 5.97 -1.64
CA LYS A 70 -8.90 5.42 -1.65
C LYS A 70 -9.19 4.47 -0.49
N GLY A 71 -8.17 3.79 -0.01
CA GLY A 71 -8.28 2.85 1.09
C GLY A 71 -6.94 2.61 1.76
N LEU A 72 -7.01 2.35 3.06
CA LEU A 72 -5.89 2.02 3.94
C LEU A 72 -6.40 0.96 4.92
N TRP A 73 -5.74 -0.20 4.93
CA TRP A 73 -6.08 -1.31 5.80
C TRP A 73 -4.83 -1.69 6.59
N TRP A 74 -4.87 -1.59 7.91
CA TRP A 74 -3.79 -2.06 8.78
C TRP A 74 -3.92 -3.56 8.99
N GLU A 75 -2.81 -4.28 9.13
CA GLU A 75 -2.88 -5.68 9.58
C GLU A 75 -3.37 -5.75 11.04
N PRO A 76 -4.07 -6.82 11.46
CA PRO A 76 -4.71 -6.90 12.77
C PRO A 76 -3.79 -6.63 13.98
N ASP A 77 -2.52 -7.05 13.89
CA ASP A 77 -1.55 -6.98 14.99
C ASP A 77 -0.71 -5.68 14.99
N VAL A 78 -1.03 -4.73 14.12
CA VAL A 78 -0.24 -3.52 13.93
C VAL A 78 -0.75 -2.39 14.82
N VAL A 79 0.11 -1.91 15.71
CA VAL A 79 -0.15 -0.71 16.51
C VAL A 79 0.36 0.53 15.76
N VAL A 80 -0.54 1.46 15.46
CA VAL A 80 -0.24 2.65 14.67
C VAL A 80 0.31 3.78 15.54
N HIS A 81 1.63 3.81 15.71
CA HIS A 81 2.34 4.86 16.43
C HIS A 81 2.63 6.11 15.57
N ALA A 82 3.03 7.21 16.21
CA ALA A 82 3.35 8.47 15.54
C ALA A 82 4.44 8.31 14.47
N ASP A 83 5.49 7.52 14.76
CA ASP A 83 6.59 7.29 13.82
C ASP A 83 6.13 6.55 12.55
N LEU A 84 5.24 5.56 12.71
CA LEU A 84 4.67 4.83 11.57
C LEU A 84 3.80 5.76 10.71
N LYS A 85 2.96 6.61 11.33
CA LYS A 85 2.19 7.62 10.61
C LYS A 85 3.11 8.58 9.84
N GLN A 86 4.16 9.07 10.49
CA GLN A 86 5.10 9.99 9.85
C GLN A 86 5.84 9.33 8.68
N ALA A 87 6.23 8.06 8.83
CA ALA A 87 6.85 7.28 7.76
C ALA A 87 5.89 7.06 6.58
N LEU A 88 4.61 6.77 6.85
CA LEU A 88 3.57 6.60 5.82
C LEU A 88 3.37 7.91 5.03
N ARG A 89 3.23 9.03 5.72
CA ARG A 89 3.05 10.36 5.11
C ARG A 89 4.25 10.74 4.23
N SER A 90 5.46 10.48 4.72
CA SER A 90 6.69 10.75 3.97
C SER A 90 6.79 9.90 2.69
N GLU A 91 6.39 8.62 2.75
CA GLU A 91 6.40 7.75 1.59
C GLU A 91 5.28 8.08 0.59
N LEU A 92 4.09 8.48 1.06
CA LEU A 92 3.01 8.98 0.20
C LEU A 92 3.42 10.24 -0.56
N GLN A 93 4.05 11.18 0.13
CA GLN A 93 4.60 12.38 -0.49
C GLN A 93 5.60 12.00 -1.59
N ARG A 94 6.56 11.10 -1.29
CA ARG A 94 7.55 10.60 -2.25
C ARG A 94 6.89 9.91 -3.46
N LEU A 95 5.86 9.10 -3.24
CA LEU A 95 5.13 8.40 -4.30
C LEU A 95 4.37 9.39 -5.20
N ALA A 96 3.77 10.43 -4.61
CA ALA A 96 3.06 11.45 -5.35
C ALA A 96 4.01 12.24 -6.25
N GLU A 97 5.15 12.67 -5.70
CA GLU A 97 6.21 13.38 -6.44
C GLU A 97 6.74 12.54 -7.61
N TRP A 98 7.01 11.25 -7.37
CA TRP A 98 7.41 10.32 -8.43
C TRP A 98 6.38 10.23 -9.57
N ASN A 99 5.10 10.32 -9.23
CA ASN A 99 4.00 10.28 -10.20
C ASN A 99 3.61 11.66 -10.76
N GLN A 100 4.38 12.72 -10.44
CA GLN A 100 4.11 14.10 -10.84
C GLN A 100 2.74 14.60 -10.37
N CYS A 101 2.34 14.17 -9.18
CA CYS A 101 1.09 14.55 -8.52
C CYS A 101 1.39 15.25 -7.19
N LYS A 102 0.48 16.13 -6.75
CA LYS A 102 0.43 16.60 -5.36
C LYS A 102 -0.42 15.64 -4.54
N TRP A 103 0.11 15.15 -3.42
CA TRP A 103 -0.71 14.36 -2.52
C TRP A 103 -1.73 15.27 -1.82
N LEU A 104 -3.02 14.91 -1.89
CA LEU A 104 -4.03 15.50 -1.03
C LEU A 104 -4.00 14.74 0.28
N ASP A 105 -3.52 15.40 1.33
CA ASP A 105 -3.43 14.83 2.65
C ASP A 105 -4.83 14.55 3.21
N THR A 106 -5.28 13.30 3.05
CA THR A 106 -6.60 12.82 3.46
C THR A 106 -6.54 11.78 4.59
N LEU A 107 -5.39 11.64 5.27
CA LEU A 107 -5.11 10.58 6.25
C LEU A 107 -4.66 11.11 7.62
#